data_AF-A0A6A6PYW1-F1
#
_entry.id   AF-A0A6A6PYW1-F1
#
_cell.length_a   1.000
_cell.length_b   1.000
_cell.length_c   1.000
_cell.angle_alpha   90.00
_cell.angle_beta   90.00
_cell.angle_gamma   90.00
#
_symmetry.space_group_name_H-M   'P 1'
#
loop_
_entity.id
_entity.type
_entity.pdbx_description
1 polymer ?
#
loop_
_entity_poly.entity_id
_entity_poly.type
_entity_poly.pdbx_seq_one_letter_code
_entity_poly.pdbx_strand_id
1 'polypeptide(L)'
;MATADADKSLVPFLEAARVLQSSSHQYAANIHPGWCFGPVAHGGYLVSVVWEAVRLHFATTLKQSQQSNAIALHTEFLRRAAPGEAVVHVEDVQLGRRVSTVGFSLMQGGKKICTGFATHCGSTSKTTPVSLNLGYSQPSAPPPVDFEAVLSGQDKNWIRYDVVQPANAGNLTFKNFIFAYPRQTAQTPAEKRVAQQWMCPRLPHQRWTTSMLGILLDSATPPPENFYPSMTFAQRAEEDTRLGKKQSRIHPPWRDERLYTTADTTIDVKRQLPEEGEKWLMLISRTKEVVDGRFDVGAEVWDAQGRLIATAYSLWEMIELPNAPGGGSSGKRKGQGAKLARL
;
A
#
# COMPACT_ATOMS: atom_id res chain seq x y z
N MET A 1 24.61 -14.83 5.33
CA MET A 1 24.87 -15.02 3.89
C MET A 1 23.59 -14.95 3.05
N ALA A 2 22.50 -15.66 3.38
CA ALA A 2 21.27 -15.64 2.58
C ALA A 2 20.49 -14.29 2.54
N THR A 3 20.52 -13.49 3.60
CA THR A 3 19.85 -12.16 3.63
C THR A 3 20.54 -11.14 2.73
N ALA A 4 21.88 -11.17 2.68
CA ALA A 4 22.70 -10.23 1.92
C ALA A 4 22.56 -10.39 0.40
N ASP A 5 22.27 -11.60 -0.11
CA ASP A 5 22.00 -11.82 -1.55
C ASP A 5 20.54 -11.54 -1.93
N ALA A 6 19.59 -11.77 -1.02
CA ALA A 6 18.18 -11.41 -1.25
C ALA A 6 18.00 -9.88 -1.35
N ASP A 7 18.73 -9.12 -0.52
CA ASP A 7 18.67 -7.66 -0.49
C ASP A 7 19.27 -7.00 -1.76
N LYS A 8 20.21 -7.67 -2.45
CA LYS A 8 20.74 -7.21 -3.76
C LYS A 8 19.70 -7.19 -4.88
N SER A 9 18.58 -7.91 -4.71
CA SER A 9 17.47 -7.97 -5.67
C SER A 9 16.37 -6.93 -5.43
N LEU A 10 16.54 -6.09 -4.40
CA LEU A 10 15.60 -5.01 -4.08
C LEU A 10 15.89 -3.82 -4.97
N VAL A 11 14.83 -3.25 -5.55
CA VAL A 11 14.94 -2.04 -6.38
C VAL A 11 14.39 -0.87 -5.57
N PRO A 12 15.16 0.22 -5.41
CA PRO A 12 14.68 1.42 -4.73
C PRO A 12 13.36 1.91 -5.32
N PHE A 13 12.45 2.39 -4.46
CA PHE A 13 11.14 2.87 -4.90
C PHE A 13 11.24 3.95 -5.97
N LEU A 14 12.14 4.94 -5.82
CA LEU A 14 12.29 6.03 -6.79
C LEU A 14 12.81 5.55 -8.16
N GLU A 15 13.53 4.42 -8.19
CA GLU A 15 13.93 3.79 -9.44
C GLU A 15 12.75 3.07 -10.08
N ALA A 16 12.02 2.28 -9.29
CA ALA A 16 10.87 1.52 -9.78
C ALA A 16 9.67 2.39 -10.16
N ALA A 17 9.41 3.49 -9.44
CA ALA A 17 8.33 4.43 -9.71
C ALA A 17 8.78 5.61 -10.58
N ARG A 18 9.95 5.50 -11.23
CA ARG A 18 10.49 6.56 -12.06
C ARG A 18 9.54 6.89 -13.20
N VAL A 19 9.28 8.18 -13.35
CA VAL A 19 8.51 8.77 -14.45
C VAL A 19 9.37 9.75 -15.23
N LEU A 20 9.21 9.79 -16.55
CA LEU A 20 9.92 10.69 -17.46
C LEU A 20 8.92 11.55 -18.21
N GLN A 21 9.11 12.86 -18.20
CA GLN A 21 8.28 13.76 -18.98
C GLN A 21 8.53 13.55 -20.47
N SER A 22 7.51 13.07 -21.19
CA SER A 22 7.54 12.85 -22.65
C SER A 22 6.93 14.02 -23.43
N SER A 23 6.00 14.75 -22.81
CA SER A 23 5.48 16.03 -23.27
C SER A 23 5.02 16.88 -22.07
N SER A 24 4.46 18.06 -22.29
CA SER A 24 3.93 18.89 -21.20
C SER A 24 2.88 18.19 -20.33
N HIS A 25 2.15 17.20 -20.88
CA HIS A 25 1.02 16.56 -20.20
C HIS A 25 1.07 15.02 -20.26
N GLN A 26 2.22 14.44 -20.63
CA GLN A 26 2.40 13.00 -20.72
C GLN A 26 3.72 12.56 -20.07
N TYR A 27 3.64 11.52 -19.25
CA TYR A 27 4.74 11.01 -18.44
C TYR A 27 4.89 9.51 -18.68
N ALA A 28 6.01 9.11 -19.27
CA ALA A 28 6.35 7.72 -19.49
C ALA A 28 6.77 7.07 -18.17
N ALA A 29 6.27 5.87 -17.91
CA ALA A 29 6.60 5.03 -16.77
C ALA A 29 6.88 3.60 -17.23
N ASN A 30 7.58 2.82 -16.42
CA ASN A 30 7.74 1.38 -16.64
C ASN A 30 7.39 0.64 -15.36
N ILE A 31 6.26 -0.09 -15.39
CA ILE A 31 5.73 -0.83 -14.25
C ILE A 31 6.69 -1.96 -13.91
N HIS A 32 7.38 -1.82 -12.78
CA HIS A 32 8.47 -2.71 -12.41
C HIS A 32 7.93 -4.03 -11.83
N PRO A 33 8.38 -5.21 -12.32
CA PRO A 33 7.87 -6.51 -11.87
C PRO A 33 8.09 -6.77 -10.38
N GLY A 34 9.14 -6.20 -9.77
CA GLY A 34 9.39 -6.29 -8.33
C GLY A 34 8.34 -5.60 -7.44
N TRP A 35 7.38 -4.89 -8.03
CA TRP A 35 6.29 -4.17 -7.35
C TRP A 35 4.91 -4.68 -7.82
N CYS A 36 4.85 -5.97 -8.19
CA CYS A 36 3.67 -6.66 -8.67
C CYS A 36 3.22 -7.77 -7.71
N PHE A 37 1.93 -8.11 -7.76
CA PHE A 37 1.35 -9.35 -7.28
C PHE A 37 1.21 -10.33 -8.44
N GLY A 38 2.14 -11.28 -8.55
CA GLY A 38 2.23 -12.18 -9.71
C GLY A 38 2.30 -11.38 -11.03
N PRO A 39 1.37 -11.58 -11.99
CA PRO A 39 1.37 -10.87 -13.26
C PRO A 39 0.73 -9.47 -13.21
N VAL A 40 0.24 -9.03 -12.05
CA VAL A 40 -0.53 -7.78 -11.90
C VAL A 40 0.24 -6.79 -11.05
N ALA A 41 0.29 -5.52 -11.45
CA ALA A 41 0.86 -4.45 -10.65
C ALA A 41 0.11 -4.26 -9.32
N HIS A 42 0.83 -3.99 -8.23
CA HIS A 42 0.21 -3.66 -6.96
C HIS A 42 -0.55 -2.34 -7.05
N GLY A 43 -1.77 -2.26 -6.52
CA GLY A 43 -2.66 -1.09 -6.65
C GLY A 43 -2.02 0.18 -6.12
N GLY A 44 -1.54 0.14 -4.88
CA GLY A 44 -0.86 1.26 -4.24
C GLY A 44 0.46 1.66 -4.91
N TYR A 45 1.16 0.72 -5.57
CA TYR A 45 2.31 1.07 -6.40
C TYR A 45 1.88 1.87 -7.64
N LEU A 46 0.78 1.50 -8.32
CA LEU A 46 0.24 2.29 -9.43
C LEU A 46 -0.18 3.69 -8.97
N VAL A 47 -0.84 3.80 -7.82
CA VAL A 47 -1.19 5.10 -7.21
C VAL A 47 0.07 5.93 -7.00
N SER A 48 1.12 5.33 -6.44
CA SER A 48 2.41 5.99 -6.23
C SER A 48 3.13 6.40 -7.53
N VAL A 49 3.06 5.60 -8.61
CA VAL A 49 3.59 5.97 -9.94
C VAL A 49 2.85 7.18 -10.51
N VAL A 50 1.52 7.17 -10.44
CA VAL A 50 0.69 8.31 -10.85
C VAL A 50 1.03 9.54 -10.01
N TRP A 51 1.20 9.37 -8.70
CA TRP A 51 1.54 10.46 -7.80
C TRP A 51 2.91 11.08 -8.16
N GLU A 52 3.90 10.26 -8.53
CA GLU A 52 5.17 10.75 -9.06
C GLU A 52 5.01 11.53 -10.38
N ALA A 53 4.15 11.08 -11.29
CA ALA A 53 3.84 11.82 -12.53
C ALA A 53 3.19 13.17 -12.25
N VAL A 54 2.22 13.23 -11.34
CA VAL A 54 1.57 14.48 -10.91
C VAL A 54 2.60 15.39 -10.23
N ARG A 55 3.43 14.87 -9.33
CA ARG A 55 4.51 15.62 -8.68
C ARG A 55 5.46 16.23 -9.71
N LEU A 56 5.88 15.44 -10.70
CA LEU A 56 6.74 15.90 -11.79
C LEU A 56 6.03 16.97 -12.64
N HIS A 57 4.73 16.84 -12.89
CA HIS A 57 3.93 17.84 -13.59
C HIS A 57 3.93 19.20 -12.89
N PHE A 58 3.73 19.23 -11.56
CA PHE A 58 3.84 20.45 -10.77
C PHE A 58 5.26 21.02 -10.70
N ALA A 59 6.29 20.17 -10.78
CA ALA A 59 7.68 20.60 -10.82
C ALA A 59 8.14 21.15 -12.19
N THR A 60 7.42 20.81 -13.26
CA THR A 60 7.81 21.10 -14.66
C THR A 60 6.78 22.00 -15.34
N THR A 61 5.69 21.42 -15.84
CA THR A 61 4.64 22.11 -16.60
C THR A 61 3.96 23.21 -15.80
N LEU A 62 3.59 22.93 -14.55
CA LEU A 62 2.97 23.89 -13.65
C LEU A 62 3.95 24.51 -12.66
N LYS A 63 5.25 24.56 -12.98
CA LYS A 63 6.29 25.11 -12.07
C LYS A 63 5.96 26.50 -11.54
N GLN A 64 5.31 27.34 -12.36
CA GLN A 64 4.93 28.71 -12.00
C GLN A 64 3.81 28.77 -10.94
N SER A 65 3.02 27.70 -10.78
CA SER A 65 2.01 27.62 -9.72
C SER A 65 2.63 27.63 -8.32
N GLN A 66 3.87 27.12 -8.18
CA GLN A 66 4.55 26.92 -6.90
C GLN A 66 3.72 26.07 -5.92
N GLN A 67 2.94 25.12 -6.44
CA GLN A 67 2.02 24.23 -5.69
C GLN A 67 2.54 22.78 -5.65
N SER A 68 3.69 22.58 -5.01
CA SER A 68 4.36 21.28 -4.97
C SER A 68 3.71 20.23 -4.07
N ASN A 69 2.79 20.63 -3.18
CA ASN A 69 2.32 19.77 -2.09
C ASN A 69 0.97 19.14 -2.44
N ALA A 70 0.93 17.82 -2.58
CA ALA A 70 -0.32 17.09 -2.75
C ALA A 70 -1.10 17.05 -1.44
N ILE A 71 -2.37 17.47 -1.46
CA ILE A 71 -3.26 17.46 -0.28
C ILE A 71 -4.41 16.46 -0.41
N ALA A 72 -4.77 16.09 -1.63
CA ALA A 72 -5.74 15.02 -1.87
C ALA A 72 -5.41 14.27 -3.17
N LEU A 73 -5.66 12.97 -3.20
CA LEU A 73 -5.55 12.12 -4.38
C LEU A 73 -6.70 11.10 -4.37
N HIS A 74 -7.54 11.11 -5.40
CA HIS A 74 -8.56 10.09 -5.63
C HIS A 74 -8.17 9.28 -6.87
N THR A 75 -8.27 7.95 -6.79
CA THR A 75 -7.97 7.02 -7.88
C THR A 75 -9.08 5.98 -8.02
N GLU A 76 -9.64 5.89 -9.23
CA GLU A 76 -10.55 4.84 -9.67
C GLU A 76 -9.77 3.79 -10.47
N PHE A 77 -9.84 2.52 -10.07
CA PHE A 77 -9.22 1.41 -10.79
C PHE A 77 -10.19 0.82 -11.81
N LEU A 78 -9.83 0.89 -13.09
CA LEU A 78 -10.67 0.40 -14.18
C LEU A 78 -10.24 -0.99 -14.67
N ARG A 79 -8.93 -1.26 -14.64
CA ARG A 79 -8.30 -2.48 -15.17
C ARG A 79 -7.03 -2.82 -14.41
N ARG A 80 -6.60 -4.07 -14.53
CA ARG A 80 -5.29 -4.56 -14.06
C ARG A 80 -4.18 -4.07 -15.00
N ALA A 81 -3.09 -3.54 -14.43
CA ALA A 81 -1.84 -3.34 -15.16
C ALA A 81 -0.91 -4.55 -15.00
N ALA A 82 -0.08 -4.79 -16.01
CA ALA A 82 1.00 -5.76 -16.01
C ALA A 82 2.37 -5.05 -15.95
N PRO A 83 3.47 -5.76 -15.66
CA PRO A 83 4.81 -5.22 -15.84
C PRO A 83 5.04 -4.69 -17.26
N GLY A 84 5.80 -3.60 -17.39
CA GLY A 84 6.15 -2.99 -18.67
C GLY A 84 5.69 -1.55 -18.83
N GLU A 85 5.80 -1.04 -20.05
CA GLU A 85 5.58 0.37 -20.37
C GLU A 85 4.16 0.84 -20.06
N ALA A 86 4.06 2.06 -19.54
CA ALA A 86 2.82 2.77 -19.29
C ALA A 86 3.03 4.27 -19.50
N VAL A 87 1.93 5.00 -19.70
CA VAL A 87 1.94 6.46 -19.87
C VAL A 87 0.90 7.05 -18.94
N VAL A 88 1.30 8.01 -18.11
CA VAL A 88 0.37 8.83 -17.34
C VAL A 88 0.07 10.10 -18.14
N HIS A 89 -1.19 10.30 -18.47
CA HIS A 89 -1.69 11.57 -18.99
C HIS A 89 -2.15 12.41 -17.80
N VAL A 90 -1.77 13.69 -17.78
CA VAL A 90 -2.20 14.66 -16.77
C VAL A 90 -2.98 15.77 -17.48
N GLU A 91 -4.10 16.16 -16.92
CA GLU A 91 -4.99 17.21 -17.44
C GLU A 91 -5.11 18.34 -16.43
N ASP A 92 -4.90 19.58 -16.87
CA ASP A 92 -5.13 20.77 -16.07
C ASP A 92 -6.63 21.02 -15.96
N VAL A 93 -7.25 20.64 -14.83
CA VAL A 93 -8.70 20.74 -14.64
C VAL A 93 -9.08 22.10 -14.07
N GLN A 94 -8.43 22.49 -12.96
CA GLN A 94 -8.66 23.78 -12.31
C GLN A 94 -7.36 24.32 -11.73
N LEU A 95 -6.88 25.44 -12.28
CA LEU A 95 -5.64 26.08 -11.84
C LEU A 95 -5.94 27.33 -11.00
N GLY A 96 -5.95 27.17 -9.68
CA GLY A 96 -6.23 28.25 -8.75
C GLY A 96 -4.96 28.86 -8.16
N ARG A 97 -5.09 30.07 -7.60
CA ARG A 97 -3.96 30.78 -6.97
C ARG A 97 -3.38 30.06 -5.75
N ARG A 98 -4.23 29.38 -4.97
CA ARG A 98 -3.83 28.68 -3.73
C ARG A 98 -3.82 27.17 -3.86
N VAL A 99 -4.76 26.65 -4.63
CA VAL A 99 -5.00 25.24 -4.82
C VAL A 99 -5.25 25.02 -6.31
N SER A 100 -4.66 23.97 -6.86
CA SER A 100 -4.98 23.48 -8.20
C SER A 100 -5.35 22.01 -8.15
N THR A 101 -6.24 21.61 -9.04
CA THR A 101 -6.64 20.22 -9.24
C THR A 101 -6.30 19.82 -10.66
N VAL A 102 -5.62 18.69 -10.80
CA VAL A 102 -5.33 18.05 -12.08
C VAL A 102 -6.03 16.71 -12.16
N GLY A 103 -6.51 16.36 -13.34
CA GLY A 103 -6.95 15.02 -13.67
C GLY A 103 -5.76 14.17 -14.09
N PHE A 104 -5.84 12.86 -13.91
CA PHE A 104 -4.86 11.94 -14.46
C PHE A 104 -5.51 10.69 -15.04
N SER A 105 -4.81 10.05 -15.97
CA SER A 105 -5.15 8.71 -16.48
C SER A 105 -3.87 7.93 -16.77
N LEU A 106 -3.71 6.77 -16.12
CA LEU A 106 -2.65 5.81 -16.44
C LEU A 106 -3.13 4.93 -17.61
N MET A 107 -2.34 4.89 -18.68
CA MET A 107 -2.60 4.11 -19.88
C MET A 107 -1.54 3.01 -20.04
N GLN A 108 -1.96 1.81 -20.41
CA GLN A 108 -1.08 0.71 -20.78
C GLN A 108 -1.71 -0.10 -21.93
N GLY A 109 -0.92 -0.39 -22.98
CA GLY A 109 -1.40 -1.13 -24.15
C GLY A 109 -2.65 -0.49 -24.80
N GLY A 110 -2.70 0.84 -24.85
CA GLY A 110 -3.84 1.59 -25.39
C GLY A 110 -5.10 1.60 -24.52
N LYS A 111 -5.05 1.04 -23.31
CA LYS A 111 -6.20 0.97 -22.39
C LYS A 111 -5.95 1.82 -21.15
N LYS A 112 -7.01 2.48 -20.67
CA LYS A 112 -7.02 3.18 -19.39
C LYS A 112 -7.05 2.16 -18.25
N ILE A 113 -6.02 2.20 -17.40
CA ILE A 113 -5.84 1.30 -16.25
C ILE A 113 -6.50 1.90 -15.02
N CYS A 114 -6.16 3.14 -14.69
CA CYS A 114 -6.78 3.90 -13.60
C CYS A 114 -6.86 5.37 -13.98
N THR A 115 -7.72 6.12 -13.28
CA THR A 115 -7.96 7.53 -13.52
C THR A 115 -8.36 8.21 -12.22
N GLY A 116 -8.26 9.52 -12.16
CA GLY A 116 -8.70 10.24 -10.98
C GLY A 116 -8.24 11.68 -10.97
N PHE A 117 -8.19 12.25 -9.77
CA PHE A 117 -7.85 13.65 -9.56
C PHE A 117 -6.86 13.80 -8.42
N ALA A 118 -5.94 14.74 -8.58
CA ALA A 118 -4.99 15.15 -7.55
C ALA A 118 -5.17 16.65 -7.28
N THR A 119 -5.24 17.01 -6.00
CA THR A 119 -5.33 18.40 -5.57
C THR A 119 -4.06 18.79 -4.85
N HIS A 120 -3.47 19.90 -5.27
CA HIS A 120 -2.19 20.41 -4.81
C HIS A 120 -2.29 21.83 -4.27
N CYS A 121 -1.44 22.17 -3.32
CA CYS A 121 -1.29 23.51 -2.78
C CYS A 121 0.18 23.91 -2.66
N GLY A 122 0.40 25.21 -2.41
CA GLY A 122 1.72 25.77 -2.20
C GLY A 122 2.28 25.52 -0.80
N SER A 123 3.47 26.04 -0.57
CA SER A 123 4.02 26.10 0.78
C SER A 123 3.07 26.85 1.71
N THR A 124 2.77 26.24 2.85
CA THR A 124 2.03 26.86 3.94
C THR A 124 2.74 28.10 4.47
N SER A 125 4.07 28.22 4.31
CA SER A 125 4.85 29.40 4.74
C SER A 125 4.44 30.71 4.05
N LYS A 126 3.74 30.64 2.91
CA LYS A 126 3.22 31.82 2.19
C LYS A 126 1.85 32.27 2.69
N THR A 127 1.29 31.60 3.69
CA THR A 127 -0.02 31.86 4.29
C THR A 127 0.06 31.71 5.80
N THR A 128 -0.96 32.15 6.53
CA THR A 128 -1.13 31.80 7.96
C THR A 128 -2.22 30.72 8.06
N PRO A 129 -1.93 29.44 7.75
CA PRO A 129 -2.93 28.40 7.85
C PRO A 129 -3.31 28.17 9.31
N VAL A 130 -4.59 27.89 9.56
CA VAL A 130 -5.07 27.52 10.89
C VAL A 130 -4.72 26.05 11.14
N SER A 131 -4.11 25.77 12.29
CA SER A 131 -3.92 24.41 12.79
C SER A 131 -4.57 24.31 14.16
N LEU A 132 -5.51 23.37 14.31
CA LEU A 132 -6.19 23.10 15.58
C LEU A 132 -5.87 21.68 16.02
N ASN A 133 -5.37 21.53 17.24
CA ASN A 133 -5.30 20.22 17.87
C ASN A 133 -6.68 19.91 18.45
N LEU A 134 -7.38 18.96 17.86
CA LEU A 134 -8.72 18.55 18.28
C LEU A 134 -8.72 17.50 19.40
N GLY A 135 -7.56 17.17 19.97
CA GLY A 135 -7.42 16.08 20.94
C GLY A 135 -7.61 14.69 20.33
N TYR A 136 -7.74 14.60 19.00
CA TYR A 136 -7.87 13.32 18.32
C TYR A 136 -6.57 12.54 18.42
N SER A 137 -6.68 11.30 18.89
CA SER A 137 -5.59 10.34 19.00
C SER A 137 -6.02 9.02 18.40
N GLN A 138 -5.06 8.13 18.19
CA GLN A 138 -5.30 6.80 17.63
C GLN A 138 -6.43 6.10 18.42
N PRO A 139 -7.54 5.66 17.78
CA PRO A 139 -8.73 5.18 18.49
C PRO A 139 -8.49 3.93 19.35
N SER A 140 -7.30 3.33 19.25
CA SER A 140 -6.75 2.38 20.20
C SER A 140 -5.26 2.65 20.23
N ALA A 141 -4.78 3.28 21.31
CA ALA A 141 -3.37 3.64 21.45
C ALA A 141 -2.53 2.38 21.22
N PRO A 142 -1.72 2.33 20.15
CA PRO A 142 -0.92 1.16 19.83
C PRO A 142 0.07 0.93 20.98
N PRO A 143 0.44 -0.33 21.25
CA PRO A 143 1.37 -0.61 22.31
C PRO A 143 2.73 0.08 22.03
N PRO A 144 3.48 0.47 23.07
CA PRO A 144 4.78 1.11 22.91
C PRO A 144 5.69 0.29 21.99
N VAL A 145 6.49 0.98 21.17
CA VAL A 145 7.40 0.35 20.20
C VAL A 145 8.83 0.80 20.45
N ASP A 146 9.76 -0.15 20.39
CA ASP A 146 11.19 0.10 20.24
C ASP A 146 11.62 -0.41 18.87
N PHE A 147 11.87 0.53 17.94
CA PHE A 147 12.16 0.16 16.55
C PHE A 147 13.44 -0.64 16.38
N GLU A 148 14.46 -0.42 17.22
CA GLU A 148 15.70 -1.20 17.14
C GLU A 148 15.47 -2.60 17.71
N ALA A 149 14.67 -2.73 18.77
CA ALA A 149 14.23 -4.03 19.28
C ALA A 149 13.33 -4.77 18.27
N VAL A 150 12.50 -4.08 17.49
CA VAL A 150 11.74 -4.69 16.38
C VAL A 150 12.70 -5.25 15.34
N LEU A 151 13.70 -4.46 14.93
CA LEU A 151 14.68 -4.88 13.94
C LEU A 151 15.53 -6.06 14.43
N SER A 152 15.91 -6.11 15.70
CA SER A 152 16.64 -7.23 16.30
C SER A 152 15.76 -8.44 16.67
N GLY A 153 14.43 -8.31 16.58
CA GLY A 153 13.46 -9.36 16.93
C GLY A 153 13.22 -9.52 18.43
N GLN A 154 13.58 -8.52 19.23
CA GLN A 154 13.53 -8.50 20.69
C GLN A 154 12.38 -7.66 21.27
N ASP A 155 11.62 -6.94 20.44
CA ASP A 155 10.49 -6.14 20.92
C ASP A 155 9.39 -7.04 21.52
N LYS A 156 8.89 -6.59 22.68
CA LYS A 156 7.94 -7.30 23.55
C LYS A 156 6.49 -7.19 23.08
N ASN A 157 6.17 -6.14 22.33
CA ASN A 157 4.81 -5.81 21.89
C ASN A 157 4.63 -6.06 20.38
N TRP A 158 5.72 -5.93 19.61
CA TRP A 158 5.72 -5.98 18.17
C TRP A 158 6.60 -7.12 17.67
N ILE A 159 6.07 -7.89 16.72
CA ILE A 159 6.85 -8.89 16.02
C ILE A 159 7.16 -8.44 14.60
N ARG A 160 8.45 -8.50 14.25
CA ARG A 160 8.95 -8.24 12.91
C ARG A 160 8.37 -9.26 11.93
N TYR A 161 8.00 -8.79 10.73
CA TYR A 161 7.62 -9.61 9.57
C TYR A 161 8.31 -9.05 8.29
N ASP A 162 8.93 -9.90 7.48
CA ASP A 162 9.87 -9.58 6.38
C ASP A 162 9.61 -10.56 5.24
N VAL A 163 9.10 -10.14 4.10
CA VAL A 163 8.94 -11.08 2.99
C VAL A 163 10.29 -11.26 2.29
N VAL A 164 10.87 -12.46 2.30
CA VAL A 164 12.21 -12.71 1.70
C VAL A 164 12.09 -13.20 0.27
N GLN A 165 11.25 -14.21 0.06
CA GLN A 165 10.92 -14.71 -1.27
C GLN A 165 9.44 -15.08 -1.27
N PRO A 166 8.61 -14.42 -2.08
CA PRO A 166 7.26 -14.90 -2.31
C PRO A 166 7.36 -16.28 -2.97
N ALA A 167 6.49 -17.22 -2.58
CA ALA A 167 6.26 -18.42 -3.37
C ALA A 167 5.89 -18.00 -4.80
N ASN A 168 5.97 -18.91 -5.78
CA ASN A 168 5.78 -18.67 -7.23
C ASN A 168 4.46 -17.96 -7.66
N ALA A 169 3.65 -17.44 -6.73
CA ALA A 169 2.42 -16.69 -6.92
C ALA A 169 2.18 -15.58 -5.85
N GLY A 170 3.22 -15.02 -5.21
CA GLY A 170 3.06 -14.06 -4.10
C GLY A 170 3.17 -12.57 -4.46
N ASN A 171 2.84 -11.71 -3.49
CA ASN A 171 3.01 -10.26 -3.59
C ASN A 171 4.50 -9.89 -3.54
N LEU A 172 5.10 -9.61 -4.70
CA LEU A 172 6.52 -9.26 -4.82
C LEU A 172 6.81 -7.92 -4.14
N THR A 173 5.84 -7.02 -4.09
CA THR A 173 5.96 -5.70 -3.46
C THR A 173 6.40 -5.78 -2.00
N PHE A 174 5.85 -6.73 -1.25
CA PHE A 174 6.08 -6.82 0.20
C PHE A 174 7.53 -7.18 0.56
N LYS A 175 8.32 -7.71 -0.38
CA LYS A 175 9.74 -7.96 -0.11
C LYS A 175 10.55 -6.68 0.12
N ASN A 176 10.02 -5.54 -0.32
CA ASN A 176 10.65 -4.22 -0.19
C ASN A 176 10.38 -3.56 1.17
N PHE A 177 9.60 -4.20 2.05
CA PHE A 177 9.20 -3.64 3.34
C PHE A 177 9.49 -4.59 4.50
N ILE A 178 9.71 -3.97 5.66
CA ILE A 178 9.69 -4.61 6.97
C ILE A 178 8.38 -4.17 7.62
N PHE A 179 7.63 -5.14 8.11
CA PHE A 179 6.40 -4.94 8.86
C PHE A 179 6.69 -5.22 10.34
N ALA A 180 6.01 -4.50 11.23
CA ALA A 180 5.91 -4.88 12.63
C ALA A 180 4.43 -4.99 12.99
N TYR A 181 4.02 -6.19 13.39
CA TYR A 181 2.65 -6.49 13.79
C TYR A 181 2.53 -6.55 15.31
N PRO A 182 1.42 -6.12 15.90
CA PRO A 182 1.19 -6.32 17.33
C PRO A 182 1.14 -7.82 17.62
N ARG A 183 1.82 -8.26 18.68
CA ARG A 183 1.77 -9.65 19.16
C ARG A 183 0.41 -9.99 19.73
N GLN A 184 -0.25 -9.01 20.35
CA GLN A 184 -1.60 -9.17 20.86
C GLN A 184 -2.57 -9.40 19.71
N THR A 185 -3.32 -10.50 19.78
CA THR A 185 -4.36 -10.83 18.82
C THR A 185 -5.71 -10.27 19.24
N ALA A 186 -6.42 -9.67 18.29
CA ALA A 186 -7.79 -9.20 18.48
C ALA A 186 -8.72 -10.34 18.94
N GLN A 187 -9.49 -10.12 20.01
CA GLN A 187 -10.39 -11.12 20.59
C GLN A 187 -11.85 -10.84 20.26
N THR A 188 -12.25 -9.57 20.32
CA THR A 188 -13.62 -9.13 20.11
C THR A 188 -13.87 -8.77 18.64
N PRO A 189 -15.13 -8.83 18.15
CA PRO A 189 -15.47 -8.32 16.82
C PRO A 189 -15.08 -6.86 16.59
N ALA A 190 -15.14 -6.02 17.64
CA ALA A 190 -14.74 -4.61 17.55
C ALA A 190 -13.23 -4.46 17.28
N GLU A 191 -12.39 -5.26 17.95
CA GLU A 191 -10.94 -5.28 17.72
C GLU A 191 -10.59 -5.89 16.37
N LYS A 192 -11.28 -6.98 15.97
CA LYS A 192 -11.01 -7.69 14.71
C LYS A 192 -11.24 -6.82 13.47
N ARG A 193 -12.15 -5.85 13.54
CA ARG A 193 -12.38 -4.86 12.47
C ARG A 193 -11.23 -3.87 12.28
N VAL A 194 -10.15 -3.96 13.06
CA VAL A 194 -9.00 -3.07 13.02
C VAL A 194 -7.75 -3.88 12.70
N ALA A 195 -6.92 -3.38 11.79
CA ALA A 195 -5.54 -3.83 11.64
C ALA A 195 -4.59 -2.68 11.94
N GLN A 196 -3.49 -3.00 12.62
CA GLN A 196 -2.43 -2.05 12.97
C GLN A 196 -1.09 -2.66 12.58
N GLN A 197 -0.25 -1.86 11.93
CA GLN A 197 1.09 -2.28 11.55
C GLN A 197 2.03 -1.09 11.43
N TRP A 198 3.23 -1.23 11.97
CA TRP A 198 4.34 -0.35 11.61
C TRP A 198 4.98 -0.86 10.32
N MET A 199 5.40 0.06 9.46
CA MET A 199 6.07 -0.28 8.21
C MET A 199 7.33 0.57 8.02
N CYS A 200 8.39 -0.08 7.54
CA CYS A 200 9.66 0.54 7.18
C CYS A 200 10.13 0.02 5.81
N PRO A 201 10.66 0.87 4.92
CA PRO A 201 11.38 0.39 3.75
C PRO A 201 12.55 -0.50 4.17
N ARG A 202 12.74 -1.62 3.47
CA ARG A 202 13.79 -2.59 3.82
C ARG A 202 15.19 -2.09 3.47
N LEU A 203 15.32 -1.32 2.38
CA LEU A 203 16.58 -0.71 2.00
C LEU A 203 16.99 0.35 3.03
N PRO A 204 18.20 0.27 3.63
CA PRO A 204 18.60 1.16 4.73
C PRO A 204 18.60 2.65 4.41
N HIS A 205 18.76 3.02 3.14
CA HIS A 205 18.78 4.40 2.66
C HIS A 205 17.41 4.89 2.14
N GLN A 206 16.42 4.00 1.99
CA GLN A 206 15.09 4.39 1.53
C GLN A 206 14.25 4.89 2.72
N ARG A 207 13.47 5.94 2.47
CA ARG A 207 12.53 6.54 3.42
C ARG A 207 11.17 6.69 2.78
N TRP A 208 10.13 6.76 3.59
CA TRP A 208 8.79 7.10 3.15
C TRP A 208 8.74 8.55 2.68
N THR A 209 8.26 8.76 1.46
CA THR A 209 7.91 10.07 0.91
C THR A 209 6.40 10.19 0.75
N THR A 210 5.87 11.41 0.60
CA THR A 210 4.42 11.62 0.44
C THR A 210 3.83 10.80 -0.72
N SER A 211 4.55 10.70 -1.85
CA SER A 211 4.10 9.91 -3.01
C SER A 211 4.09 8.39 -2.77
N MET A 212 4.84 7.90 -1.78
CA MET A 212 4.82 6.49 -1.35
C MET A 212 3.62 6.17 -0.46
N LEU A 213 2.80 7.15 -0.06
CA LEU A 213 1.63 6.87 0.79
C LEU A 213 0.61 5.96 0.09
N GLY A 214 0.51 6.02 -1.25
CA GLY A 214 -0.33 5.11 -2.03
C GLY A 214 0.02 3.64 -1.76
N ILE A 215 1.29 3.28 -1.86
CA ILE A 215 1.72 1.91 -1.58
C ILE A 215 1.67 1.54 -0.10
N LEU A 216 1.94 2.47 0.81
CA LEU A 216 1.81 2.22 2.24
C LEU A 216 0.36 1.82 2.59
N LEU A 217 -0.61 2.62 2.15
CA LEU A 217 -2.04 2.43 2.45
C LEU A 217 -2.59 1.11 1.89
N ASP A 218 -2.16 0.73 0.69
CA ASP A 218 -2.60 -0.50 0.02
C ASP A 218 -1.82 -1.74 0.48
N SER A 219 -0.84 -1.59 1.38
CA SER A 219 -0.08 -2.70 1.97
C SER A 219 -0.60 -3.10 3.36
N ALA A 220 -1.77 -2.58 3.77
CA ALA A 220 -2.43 -3.00 5.00
C ALA A 220 -2.77 -4.49 4.99
N THR A 221 -2.72 -5.12 6.16
CA THR A 221 -3.47 -6.37 6.34
C THR A 221 -4.97 -6.04 6.22
N PRO A 222 -5.72 -6.69 5.30
CA PRO A 222 -7.15 -6.45 5.19
C PRO A 222 -7.83 -6.81 6.53
N PRO A 223 -8.54 -5.88 7.20
CA PRO A 223 -9.17 -6.18 8.49
C PRO A 223 -10.10 -7.41 8.50
N PRO A 224 -10.83 -7.75 7.41
CA PRO A 224 -11.61 -8.98 7.35
C PRO A 224 -10.82 -10.26 7.63
N GLU A 225 -9.50 -10.29 7.38
CA GLU A 225 -8.66 -11.46 7.67
C GLU A 225 -8.65 -11.84 9.15
N ASN A 226 -8.89 -10.91 10.06
CA ASN A 226 -8.98 -11.17 11.50
C ASN A 226 -10.23 -11.96 11.93
N PHE A 227 -11.22 -12.11 11.03
CA PHE A 227 -12.44 -12.87 11.30
C PHE A 227 -12.32 -14.35 10.95
N TYR A 228 -11.29 -14.74 10.20
CA TYR A 228 -11.08 -16.12 9.75
C TYR A 228 -10.25 -16.92 10.76
N PRO A 229 -10.40 -18.25 10.82
CA PRO A 229 -9.68 -19.10 11.78
C PRO A 229 -8.20 -19.29 11.45
N SER A 230 -7.71 -18.73 10.33
CA SER A 230 -6.32 -18.82 9.95
C SER A 230 -5.42 -18.03 10.90
N MET A 231 -4.15 -18.42 11.03
CA MET A 231 -3.20 -17.64 11.84
C MET A 231 -3.12 -16.20 11.33
N THR A 232 -2.96 -15.23 12.22
CA THR A 232 -2.60 -13.86 11.83
C THR A 232 -1.16 -13.80 11.32
N PHE A 233 -0.74 -12.69 10.70
CA PHE A 233 0.66 -12.49 10.34
C PHE A 233 1.59 -12.48 11.56
N ALA A 234 1.14 -11.93 12.69
CA ALA A 234 1.89 -11.97 13.94
C ALA A 234 2.08 -13.41 14.43
N GLN A 235 1.01 -14.21 14.50
CA GLN A 235 1.08 -15.62 14.92
C GLN A 235 1.96 -16.45 13.99
N ARG A 236 1.90 -16.21 12.67
CA ARG A 236 2.81 -16.84 11.71
C ARG A 236 4.27 -16.49 11.99
N ALA A 237 4.55 -15.21 12.23
CA ALA A 237 5.90 -14.74 12.55
C ALA A 237 6.45 -15.38 13.83
N GLU A 238 5.60 -15.55 14.84
CA GLU A 238 5.95 -16.20 16.12
C GLU A 238 6.27 -17.67 15.91
N GLU A 239 5.42 -18.39 15.18
CA GLU A 239 5.62 -19.80 14.87
C GLU A 239 6.90 -20.04 14.06
N ASP A 240 7.14 -19.23 13.03
CA ASP A 240 8.36 -19.32 12.24
C ASP A 240 9.63 -19.03 13.05
N THR A 241 9.55 -18.10 14.00
CA THR A 241 10.63 -17.79 14.95
C THR A 241 10.88 -18.97 15.87
N ARG A 242 9.82 -19.57 16.43
CA ARG A 242 9.88 -20.77 17.29
C ARG A 242 10.51 -21.96 16.57
N LEU A 243 10.21 -22.14 15.29
CA LEU A 243 10.76 -23.19 14.44
C LEU A 243 12.20 -22.90 13.97
N GLY A 244 12.80 -21.78 14.38
CA GLY A 244 14.17 -21.41 14.03
C GLY A 244 14.38 -21.18 12.52
N LYS A 245 13.30 -20.93 11.76
CA LYS A 245 13.40 -20.72 10.32
C LYS A 245 14.11 -19.38 10.08
N LYS A 246 15.34 -19.43 9.54
CA LYS A 246 16.19 -18.24 9.26
C LYS A 246 15.86 -17.53 7.94
N GLN A 247 15.05 -18.13 7.07
CA GLN A 247 14.63 -17.61 5.75
C GLN A 247 13.09 -17.41 5.65
N SER A 248 12.42 -17.15 6.77
CA SER A 248 11.14 -17.83 7.02
C SER A 248 9.87 -17.25 6.43
N ARG A 249 9.80 -15.99 6.05
CA ARG A 249 8.48 -15.41 5.78
C ARG A 249 8.24 -15.38 4.29
N ILE A 250 8.10 -16.58 3.74
CA ILE A 250 7.33 -16.77 2.51
C ILE A 250 5.96 -16.22 2.84
N HIS A 251 5.52 -15.15 2.17
CA HIS A 251 4.12 -14.74 2.28
C HIS A 251 3.31 -15.94 1.78
N PRO A 252 2.63 -16.70 2.65
CA PRO A 252 1.90 -17.86 2.19
C PRO A 252 0.77 -17.36 1.28
N PRO A 253 0.32 -18.14 0.29
CA PRO A 253 -1.00 -17.91 -0.27
C PRO A 253 -2.00 -17.88 0.91
N TRP A 254 -3.02 -17.03 0.83
CA TRP A 254 -4.11 -17.05 1.80
C TRP A 254 -4.63 -18.48 1.90
N ARG A 255 -4.67 -19.05 3.12
CA ARG A 255 -5.05 -20.46 3.33
C ARG A 255 -6.46 -20.76 2.81
N ASP A 256 -7.34 -19.78 2.93
CA ASP A 256 -8.56 -19.68 2.16
C ASP A 256 -8.21 -18.78 0.97
N GLU A 257 -8.17 -19.33 -0.24
CA GLU A 257 -7.78 -18.55 -1.42
C GLU A 257 -8.82 -17.46 -1.67
N ARG A 258 -8.59 -16.27 -1.11
CA ARG A 258 -9.38 -15.06 -1.36
C ARG A 258 -8.58 -14.13 -2.25
N LEU A 259 -9.27 -13.54 -3.22
CA LEU A 259 -8.76 -12.42 -3.99
C LEU A 259 -9.35 -11.14 -3.44
N TYR A 260 -8.47 -10.18 -3.15
CA TYR A 260 -8.83 -8.81 -2.82
C TYR A 260 -8.61 -7.92 -4.03
N THR A 261 -9.61 -7.13 -4.40
CA THR A 261 -9.50 -6.13 -5.45
C THR A 261 -9.99 -4.78 -4.95
N THR A 262 -9.20 -3.75 -5.23
CA THR A 262 -9.54 -2.37 -4.88
C THR A 262 -10.29 -1.75 -6.06
N ALA A 263 -11.48 -1.21 -5.82
CA ALA A 263 -12.26 -0.48 -6.82
C ALA A 263 -11.81 0.98 -6.91
N ASP A 264 -11.70 1.64 -5.75
CA ASP A 264 -11.24 3.02 -5.65
C ASP A 264 -10.45 3.26 -4.36
N THR A 265 -9.68 4.33 -4.34
CA THR A 265 -9.05 4.85 -3.14
C THR A 265 -8.97 6.38 -3.16
N THR A 266 -9.23 6.99 -2.00
CA THR A 266 -9.06 8.43 -1.77
C THR A 266 -8.12 8.65 -0.60
N ILE A 267 -7.11 9.50 -0.79
CA ILE A 267 -6.07 9.82 0.18
C ILE A 267 -6.08 11.32 0.44
N ASP A 268 -6.25 11.72 1.70
CA ASP A 268 -6.10 13.10 2.17
C ASP A 268 -4.80 13.24 2.95
N VAL A 269 -3.88 14.07 2.47
CA VAL A 269 -2.62 14.36 3.17
C VAL A 269 -2.85 15.50 4.15
N LYS A 270 -2.81 15.19 5.45
CA LYS A 270 -2.94 16.17 6.53
C LYS A 270 -1.60 16.87 6.82
N ARG A 271 -0.50 16.14 6.63
CA ARG A 271 0.86 16.63 6.83
C ARG A 271 1.78 16.07 5.76
N GLN A 272 2.53 16.96 5.10
CA GLN A 272 3.60 16.53 4.21
C GLN A 272 4.67 15.82 5.03
N LEU A 273 5.20 14.72 4.49
CA LEU A 273 6.40 14.13 5.07
C LEU A 273 7.60 15.08 4.84
N PRO A 274 8.61 15.06 5.72
CA PRO A 274 9.84 15.82 5.52
C PRO A 274 10.53 15.46 4.20
N GLU A 275 11.40 16.33 3.70
CA GLU A 275 12.12 16.11 2.43
C GLU A 275 13.05 14.89 2.52
N GLU A 276 13.68 14.70 3.68
CA GLU A 276 14.47 13.52 4.02
C GLU A 276 13.64 12.23 4.17
N GLY A 277 12.31 12.37 4.29
CA GLY A 277 11.37 11.29 4.49
C GLY A 277 11.38 10.67 5.89
N GLU A 278 10.41 9.78 6.14
CA GLU A 278 10.28 9.08 7.43
C GLU A 278 10.76 7.63 7.33
N LYS A 279 11.39 7.12 8.40
CA LYS A 279 11.82 5.70 8.42
C LYS A 279 10.64 4.77 8.73
N TRP A 280 9.84 5.13 9.73
CA TRP A 280 8.73 4.33 10.23
C TRP A 280 7.43 5.13 10.17
N LEU A 281 6.40 4.49 9.62
CA LEU A 281 5.03 4.98 9.65
C LEU A 281 4.12 3.87 10.15
N MET A 282 3.15 4.24 10.97
CA MET A 282 2.08 3.36 11.44
C MET A 282 0.91 3.48 10.49
N LEU A 283 0.38 2.34 10.09
CA LEU A 283 -0.88 2.23 9.37
C LEU A 283 -1.93 1.59 10.29
N ILE A 284 -3.05 2.28 10.46
CA ILE A 284 -4.24 1.76 11.14
C ILE A 284 -5.35 1.70 10.10
N SER A 285 -5.86 0.52 9.79
CA SER A 285 -6.99 0.31 8.87
C SER A 285 -8.19 -0.26 9.62
N ARG A 286 -9.39 0.11 9.17
CA ARG A 286 -10.66 -0.27 9.77
C ARG A 286 -11.68 -0.60 8.70
N THR A 287 -12.46 -1.65 8.93
CA THR A 287 -13.60 -2.03 8.10
C THR A 287 -14.86 -1.97 8.95
N LYS A 288 -15.92 -1.32 8.46
CA LYS A 288 -17.21 -1.24 9.17
C LYS A 288 -18.00 -2.52 8.97
N GLU A 289 -18.10 -2.97 7.71
CA GLU A 289 -18.91 -4.12 7.31
C GLU A 289 -18.42 -4.75 6.01
N VAL A 290 -18.70 -6.04 5.84
CA VAL A 290 -18.51 -6.78 4.59
C VAL A 290 -19.89 -7.27 4.13
N VAL A 291 -20.33 -6.87 2.93
CA VAL A 291 -21.65 -7.22 2.37
C VAL A 291 -21.49 -7.63 0.92
N ASP A 292 -21.91 -8.85 0.58
CA ASP A 292 -21.80 -9.42 -0.78
C ASP A 292 -20.37 -9.30 -1.36
N GLY A 293 -19.35 -9.58 -0.54
CA GLY A 293 -17.94 -9.44 -0.91
C GLY A 293 -17.41 -8.01 -0.91
N ARG A 294 -18.26 -6.98 -0.87
CA ARG A 294 -17.84 -5.56 -0.83
C ARG A 294 -17.59 -5.11 0.60
N PHE A 295 -16.55 -4.32 0.81
CA PHE A 295 -16.25 -3.78 2.13
C PHE A 295 -15.46 -2.48 2.06
N ASP A 296 -15.59 -1.67 3.11
CA ASP A 296 -14.84 -0.44 3.26
C ASP A 296 -13.49 -0.65 3.96
N VAL A 297 -12.52 0.17 3.58
CA VAL A 297 -11.26 0.31 4.30
C VAL A 297 -11.04 1.79 4.59
N GLY A 298 -11.36 2.21 5.80
CA GLY A 298 -10.94 3.49 6.36
C GLY A 298 -9.56 3.35 6.98
N ALA A 299 -8.60 4.18 6.57
CA ALA A 299 -7.22 4.07 7.01
C ALA A 299 -6.64 5.41 7.48
N GLU A 300 -5.69 5.32 8.41
CA GLU A 300 -4.94 6.44 8.96
C GLU A 300 -3.45 6.13 9.00
N VAL A 301 -2.64 7.11 8.60
CA VAL A 301 -1.18 7.04 8.63
C VAL A 301 -0.66 7.97 9.71
N TRP A 302 0.16 7.43 10.60
CA TRP A 302 0.74 8.17 11.73
C TRP A 302 2.26 8.04 11.71
N ASP A 303 2.97 9.09 12.13
CA ASP A 303 4.42 9.00 12.34
C ASP A 303 4.79 8.45 13.73
N ALA A 304 6.08 8.27 13.95
CA ALA A 304 6.64 7.79 15.22
C ALA A 304 6.38 8.74 16.41
N GLN A 305 6.02 10.00 16.17
CA GLN A 305 5.67 10.97 17.20
C GLN A 305 4.16 11.02 17.46
N GLY A 306 3.36 10.17 16.82
CA GLY A 306 1.92 10.12 16.99
C GLY A 306 1.18 11.27 16.29
N ARG A 307 1.79 11.89 15.26
CA ARG A 307 1.12 12.92 14.44
C ARG A 307 0.44 12.24 13.25
N LEU A 308 -0.79 12.66 12.98
CA LEU A 308 -1.54 12.21 11.80
C LEU A 308 -0.92 12.78 10.52
N ILE A 309 -0.55 11.90 9.60
CA ILE A 309 0.06 12.22 8.30
C ILE A 309 -0.99 12.24 7.21
N ALA A 310 -1.82 11.20 7.12
CA ALA A 310 -2.84 11.08 6.10
C ALA A 310 -4.04 10.26 6.59
N THR A 311 -5.19 10.50 5.98
CA THR A 311 -6.38 9.65 6.09
C THR A 311 -6.73 9.12 4.72
N ALA A 312 -7.30 7.93 4.64
CA ALA A 312 -7.76 7.36 3.39
C ALA A 312 -9.05 6.57 3.55
N TYR A 313 -9.78 6.44 2.45
CA TYR A 313 -10.96 5.59 2.36
C TYR A 313 -10.95 4.89 1.01
N SER A 314 -11.24 3.59 1.01
CA SER A 314 -11.19 2.77 -0.20
C SER A 314 -12.35 1.76 -0.19
N LEU A 315 -12.92 1.48 -1.37
CA LEU A 315 -13.84 0.37 -1.58
C LEU A 315 -13.08 -0.84 -2.10
N TRP A 316 -13.24 -1.96 -1.39
CA TRP A 316 -12.60 -3.22 -1.73
C TRP A 316 -13.68 -4.27 -1.99
N GLU A 317 -13.32 -5.24 -2.83
CA GLU A 317 -14.08 -6.44 -3.08
C GLU A 317 -13.24 -7.65 -2.68
N MET A 318 -13.89 -8.63 -2.07
CA MET A 318 -13.35 -9.89 -1.62
C MET A 318 -14.09 -11.01 -2.34
N ILE A 319 -13.34 -11.81 -3.08
CA ILE A 319 -13.87 -12.92 -3.87
C ILE A 319 -13.22 -14.21 -3.36
N GLU A 320 -14.04 -15.19 -3.00
CA GLU A 320 -13.56 -16.54 -2.71
C GLU A 320 -13.19 -17.25 -4.01
N LEU A 321 -11.97 -17.78 -4.10
CA LEU A 321 -11.51 -18.56 -5.23
C LEU A 321 -11.92 -20.04 -5.03
N PRO A 322 -12.59 -20.67 -6.01
CA PRO A 322 -13.00 -22.05 -5.89
C PRO A 322 -11.80 -23.01 -5.94
N ASN A 323 -11.52 -23.68 -4.79
CA ASN A 323 -10.69 -24.87 -4.59
C ASN A 323 -9.15 -24.73 -4.71
N ALA A 324 -8.48 -24.48 -3.58
CA ALA A 324 -7.17 -25.08 -3.30
C ALA A 324 -7.36 -26.53 -2.81
N PRO A 325 -6.54 -27.52 -3.23
CA PRO A 325 -6.68 -28.90 -2.79
C PRO A 325 -6.29 -29.03 -1.30
N GLY A 326 -7.26 -28.90 -0.42
CA GLY A 326 -7.03 -28.92 1.03
C GLY A 326 -8.31 -28.96 1.86
N GLY A 327 -9.36 -29.64 1.38
CA GLY A 327 -10.59 -29.84 2.14
C GLY A 327 -11.23 -31.15 1.71
N GLY A 328 -11.11 -32.18 2.54
CA GLY A 328 -11.66 -33.50 2.24
C GLY A 328 -13.18 -33.44 2.08
N SER A 329 -13.67 -33.70 0.88
CA SER A 329 -14.95 -34.40 0.70
C SER A 329 -14.82 -35.38 -0.45
N SER A 330 -15.06 -36.65 -0.13
CA SER A 330 -15.08 -37.75 -1.09
C SER A 330 -16.27 -37.59 -2.03
N GLY A 331 -16.01 -37.18 -3.27
CA GLY A 331 -17.02 -37.12 -4.32
C GLY A 331 -16.40 -37.11 -5.71
N LYS A 332 -16.18 -38.30 -6.29
CA LYS A 332 -15.75 -38.47 -7.68
C LYS A 332 -16.69 -37.71 -8.63
N ARG A 333 -16.19 -36.73 -9.39
CA ARG A 333 -16.68 -36.43 -10.76
C ARG A 333 -15.53 -36.07 -11.69
N LYS A 334 -15.54 -36.71 -12.86
CA LYS A 334 -14.59 -36.62 -13.96
C LYS A 334 -14.78 -35.31 -14.75
N GLY A 335 -13.64 -34.70 -15.10
CA GLY A 335 -13.35 -34.06 -16.39
C GLY A 335 -14.24 -32.90 -16.86
N GLN A 336 -13.70 -31.68 -16.82
CA GLN A 336 -13.64 -30.75 -17.95
C GLN A 336 -12.74 -29.56 -17.58
N GLY A 337 -11.84 -29.19 -18.48
CA GLY A 337 -10.86 -28.12 -18.28
C GLY A 337 -11.55 -26.75 -18.18
N ALA A 338 -11.30 -26.03 -17.09
CA ALA A 338 -11.74 -24.66 -16.93
C ALA A 338 -10.63 -23.70 -17.39
N LYS A 339 -10.87 -23.02 -18.51
CA LYS A 339 -10.19 -21.77 -18.87
C LYS A 339 -10.46 -20.75 -17.77
N LEU A 340 -9.41 -20.15 -17.20
CA LEU A 340 -9.53 -18.91 -16.44
C LEU A 340 -10.15 -17.85 -17.35
N ALA A 341 -11.41 -17.51 -17.09
CA ALA A 341 -12.09 -16.42 -17.74
C ALA A 341 -11.46 -15.10 -17.28
N ARG A 342 -11.17 -14.23 -18.25
CA ARG A 342 -10.89 -12.82 -18.03
C ARG A 342 -12.07 -12.20 -17.27
N LEU A 343 -11.81 -11.77 -16.04
CA LEU A 343 -12.55 -10.72 -15.35
C LEU A 343 -11.54 -9.63 -14.98
#